data_AF-A0A7K4J818-F1
#
_entry.id   AF-A0A7K4J818-F1
#
_cell.length_a   1.000
_cell.length_b   1.000
_cell.length_c   1.000
_cell.angle_alpha   90.00
_cell.angle_beta   90.00
_cell.angle_gamma   90.00
#
_symmetry.space_group_name_H-M   'P 1'
#
loop_
_entity.id
_entity.type
_entity.pdbx_description
1 polymer ?
#
loop_
_entity_poly.entity_id
_entity_poly.type
_entity_poly.pdbx_seq_one_letter_code
_entity_poly.pdbx_strand_id
1 'polypeptide(L)'
;ANLFLLMASILGAKTAGTHTQFVQWFMEECVDCLEQGSHSSILQFMPFSMVSELVKVSTMSSPKIVLAITDLTLPLGRRVAAKAIAAL
;
A
#
# COMPACT_ATOMS: atom_id res chain seq x y z
N ALA A 1 15.03 -5.30 -12.95
CA ALA A 1 13.92 -5.84 -12.13
C ALA A 1 13.10 -4.66 -11.59
N ASN A 2 11.77 -4.72 -11.66
CA ASN A 2 10.90 -3.66 -11.14
C ASN A 2 10.70 -3.87 -9.64
N LEU A 3 11.36 -3.04 -8.81
CA LEU A 3 11.32 -3.14 -7.35
C LEU A 3 9.88 -3.23 -6.82
N PHE A 4 8.98 -2.36 -7.28
CA PHE A 4 7.59 -2.36 -6.84
C PHE A 4 6.81 -3.63 -7.21
N LEU A 5 7.11 -4.27 -8.35
CA LEU A 5 6.49 -5.54 -8.71
C LEU A 5 6.98 -6.68 -7.81
N LEU A 6 8.28 -6.66 -7.45
CA LEU A 6 8.85 -7.62 -6.50
C LEU A 6 8.21 -7.44 -5.11
N MET A 7 8.12 -6.20 -4.63
CA MET A 7 7.48 -5.92 -3.33
C MET A 7 6.00 -6.33 -3.35
N ALA A 8 5.24 -5.97 -4.39
CA ALA A 8 3.83 -6.39 -4.55
C ALA A 8 3.68 -7.92 -4.52
N SER A 9 4.56 -8.65 -5.21
CA SER A 9 4.55 -10.12 -5.18
C SER A 9 4.86 -10.71 -3.81
N ILE A 10 5.71 -10.05 -3.02
CA ILE A 10 6.04 -10.47 -1.65
C ILE A 10 4.86 -10.22 -0.71
N LEU A 11 4.22 -9.05 -0.82
CA LEU A 11 3.05 -8.69 0.00
C LEU A 11 1.83 -9.55 -0.32
N GLY A 12 1.65 -9.95 -1.59
CA GLY A 12 0.57 -10.83 -2.01
C GLY A 12 0.79 -12.32 -1.70
N ALA A 13 1.97 -12.71 -1.20
CA ALA A 13 2.27 -14.09 -0.87
C ALA A 13 1.57 -14.51 0.44
N LYS A 14 1.01 -15.74 0.48
CA LYS A 14 0.31 -16.28 1.67
C LYS A 14 1.19 -16.37 2.93
N THR A 15 2.49 -16.50 2.76
CA THR A 15 3.46 -16.58 3.83
C THR A 15 4.69 -15.78 3.43
N ALA A 16 5.04 -14.76 4.22
CA ALA A 16 6.34 -14.12 4.11
C ALA A 16 7.41 -15.12 4.57
N GLY A 17 8.40 -15.39 3.71
CA GLY A 17 9.59 -16.15 4.12
C GLY A 17 10.44 -15.33 5.09
N THR A 18 11.33 -15.99 5.82
CA THR A 18 12.29 -15.36 6.76
C THR A 18 13.11 -14.22 6.14
N HIS A 19 13.37 -14.27 4.84
CA HIS A 19 14.11 -13.22 4.13
C HIS A 19 13.24 -12.13 3.50
N THR A 20 11.92 -12.32 3.45
CA THR A 20 10.98 -11.36 2.83
C THR A 20 10.10 -10.65 3.86
N GLN A 21 10.14 -11.07 5.12
CA GLN A 21 9.39 -10.46 6.22
C GLN A 21 9.72 -8.97 6.42
N PHE A 22 10.96 -8.56 6.17
CA PHE A 22 11.36 -7.15 6.18
C PHE A 22 10.49 -6.29 5.24
N VAL A 23 10.08 -6.81 4.08
CA VAL A 23 9.24 -6.05 3.14
C VAL A 23 7.88 -5.77 3.74
N GLN A 24 7.29 -6.74 4.44
CA GLN A 24 6.02 -6.55 5.12
C GLN A 24 6.15 -5.50 6.22
N TRP A 25 7.12 -5.65 7.13
CA TRP A 25 7.37 -4.68 8.20
C TRP A 25 7.68 -3.27 7.68
N PHE A 26 8.46 -3.18 6.61
CA PHE A 26 8.76 -1.90 5.98
C PHE A 26 7.49 -1.22 5.48
N MET A 27 6.58 -1.96 4.85
CA MET A 27 5.31 -1.38 4.39
C MET A 27 4.41 -0.99 5.56
N GLU A 28 4.35 -1.81 6.63
CA GLU A 28 3.62 -1.49 7.87
C GLU A 28 4.15 -0.18 8.50
N GLU A 29 5.47 -0.02 8.59
CA GLU A 29 6.08 1.20 9.14
C GLU A 29 5.79 2.44 8.27
N CYS A 30 5.81 2.29 6.94
CA CYS A 30 5.50 3.40 6.02
C CYS A 30 4.06 3.89 6.16
N VAL A 31 3.15 2.98 6.51
CA VAL A 31 1.75 3.23 6.79
C VAL A 31 1.60 3.98 8.11
N ASP A 32 2.24 3.49 9.18
CA ASP A 32 2.16 4.10 10.50
C ASP A 32 2.73 5.52 10.49
N CYS A 33 3.83 5.73 9.75
CA CYS A 33 4.42 7.05 9.51
C CYS A 33 3.44 8.02 8.81
N LEU A 34 2.57 7.51 7.93
CA LEU A 34 1.56 8.33 7.24
C LEU A 34 0.42 8.69 8.20
N GLU A 35 -0.03 7.78 9.05
CA GLU A 35 -1.08 8.07 10.06
C GLU A 35 -0.64 9.13 11.06
N GLN A 36 0.66 9.23 11.36
CA GLN A 36 1.25 10.25 12.21
C GLN A 36 1.27 11.66 11.58
N GLY A 37 0.74 11.82 10.36
CA GLY A 37 0.63 13.12 9.70
C GLY A 37 1.93 13.59 9.04
N SER A 38 2.85 12.67 8.74
CA SER A 38 4.05 12.98 7.96
C SER A 38 3.67 13.63 6.62
N HIS A 39 4.16 14.85 6.39
CA HIS A 39 3.87 15.64 5.18
C HIS A 39 4.45 15.02 3.89
N SER A 40 5.33 14.02 4.00
CA SER A 40 5.96 13.34 2.86
C SER A 40 6.05 11.84 3.10
N SER A 41 4.96 11.12 2.83
CA SER A 41 5.00 9.65 2.85
C SER A 41 5.65 9.10 1.59
N ILE A 42 6.54 8.10 1.75
CA ILE A 42 7.11 7.34 0.64
C ILE A 42 6.02 6.64 -0.20
N LEU A 43 4.84 6.41 0.40
CA LEU A 43 3.71 5.74 -0.23
C LEU A 43 3.13 6.55 -1.40
N GLN A 44 3.35 7.88 -1.46
CA GLN A 44 2.92 8.71 -2.59
C GLN A 44 3.60 8.33 -3.92
N PHE A 45 4.77 7.70 -3.86
CA PHE A 45 5.54 7.28 -5.04
C PHE A 45 5.18 5.88 -5.54
N MET A 46 4.30 5.18 -4.84
CA MET A 46 3.92 3.82 -5.23
C MET A 46 3.02 3.84 -6.47
N PRO A 47 3.17 2.86 -7.37
CA PRO A 47 2.27 2.73 -8.50
C PRO A 47 0.88 2.28 -8.03
N PHE A 48 -0.16 2.70 -8.76
CA PHE A 48 -1.54 2.30 -8.50
C PHE A 48 -1.76 0.78 -8.44
N SER A 49 -0.95 0.01 -9.17
CA SER A 49 -1.00 -1.46 -9.15
C SER A 49 -0.62 -2.07 -7.80
N MET A 50 0.10 -1.33 -6.95
CA MET A 50 0.57 -1.80 -5.65
C MET A 50 -0.40 -1.50 -4.51
N VAL A 51 -1.28 -0.49 -4.68
CA VAL A 51 -2.31 -0.12 -3.69
C VAL A 51 -3.21 -1.31 -3.36
N SER A 52 -3.57 -2.14 -4.36
CA SER A 52 -4.41 -3.32 -4.13
C SER A 52 -3.72 -4.45 -3.38
N GLU A 53 -2.39 -4.54 -3.44
CA GLU A 53 -1.64 -5.52 -2.64
C GLU A 53 -1.45 -5.03 -1.21
N LEU A 54 -1.31 -3.72 -1.01
CA LEU A 54 -1.20 -3.12 0.31
C LEU A 54 -2.46 -3.26 1.14
N VAL A 55 -3.62 -3.07 0.53
CA VAL A 55 -4.92 -3.24 1.21
C VAL A 55 -5.09 -4.66 1.77
N LYS A 56 -4.39 -5.65 1.22
CA LYS A 56 -4.40 -7.04 1.73
C LYS A 56 -3.49 -7.23 2.93
N VAL A 57 -2.54 -6.34 3.15
CA VAL A 57 -1.67 -6.33 4.34
C VAL A 57 -2.48 -5.76 5.49
N SER A 58 -2.66 -6.56 6.54
CA SER A 58 -3.62 -6.39 7.63
C SER A 58 -3.56 -5.07 8.42
N THR A 59 -2.51 -4.27 8.24
CA THR A 59 -2.38 -2.92 8.81
C THR A 59 -3.08 -1.82 7.99
N MET A 60 -3.54 -2.12 6.77
CA MET A 60 -4.24 -1.16 5.89
C MET A 60 -5.77 -1.19 6.02
N SER A 61 -6.30 -1.39 7.23
CA SER A 61 -7.75 -1.50 7.45
C SER A 61 -8.51 -0.17 7.46
N SER A 62 -7.82 0.97 7.31
CA SER A 62 -8.43 2.29 7.36
C SER A 62 -8.63 2.89 5.95
N PRO A 63 -9.89 3.20 5.55
CA PRO A 63 -10.17 3.90 4.30
C PRO A 63 -9.44 5.25 4.18
N LYS A 64 -9.12 5.90 5.30
CA LYS A 64 -8.37 7.17 5.31
C LYS A 64 -7.00 7.01 4.70
N ILE A 65 -6.33 5.88 4.95
CA ILE A 65 -4.99 5.65 4.45
C ILE A 65 -5.03 5.40 2.94
N VAL A 66 -5.99 4.60 2.46
CA VAL A 66 -6.21 4.37 1.03
C VAL A 66 -6.42 5.69 0.29
N LEU A 67 -7.21 6.60 0.86
CA LEU A 67 -7.44 7.93 0.27
C LEU A 67 -6.19 8.81 0.31
N ALA A 68 -5.35 8.69 1.34
CA ALA A 68 -4.13 9.49 1.50
C ALA A 68 -3.00 9.07 0.54
N ILE A 69 -2.90 7.79 0.18
CA ILE A 69 -1.85 7.27 -0.71
C ILE A 69 -2.24 7.24 -2.19
N THR A 70 -3.52 7.45 -2.50
CA THR A 70 -4.03 7.36 -3.87
C THR A 70 -4.25 8.76 -4.45
N ASP A 71 -3.68 9.06 -5.61
CA ASP A 71 -3.94 10.31 -6.31
C ASP A 71 -5.38 10.39 -6.83
N LEU A 72 -6.22 11.16 -6.14
CA LEU A 72 -7.64 11.34 -6.45
C LEU A 72 -7.90 12.35 -7.59
N THR A 73 -6.88 13.06 -8.06
CA THR A 73 -7.02 13.97 -9.21
C THR A 73 -7.26 13.17 -10.50
N LEU A 74 -6.66 11.98 -10.59
CA LEU A 74 -6.76 11.09 -11.74
C LEU A 74 -8.00 10.19 -11.67
N PRO A 75 -8.72 9.97 -12.80
CA PRO A 75 -9.84 9.03 -12.85
C PRO A 75 -9.45 7.60 -12.44
N LEU A 76 -8.22 7.18 -12.76
CA LEU A 76 -7.71 5.86 -12.39
C LEU A 76 -7.52 5.74 -10.88
N GLY A 77 -6.91 6.73 -10.23
CA GLY A 77 -6.73 6.74 -8.79
C GLY A 77 -8.07 6.69 -8.05
N ARG A 78 -9.08 7.45 -8.49
CA ARG A 78 -10.45 7.34 -7.92
C ARG A 78 -11.04 5.93 -8.00
N ARG A 79 -10.86 5.23 -9.13
CA ARG A 79 -11.33 3.84 -9.29
C ARG A 79 -10.58 2.87 -8.39
N VAL A 80 -9.26 3.04 -8.26
CA VAL A 80 -8.42 2.19 -7.40
C VAL A 80 -8.77 2.39 -5.93
N ALA A 81 -8.91 3.64 -5.47
CA ALA A 81 -9.33 3.95 -4.11
C ALA A 81 -10.72 3.34 -3.81
N ALA A 82 -11.70 3.52 -4.70
CA ALA A 82 -13.03 2.96 -4.52
C ALA A 82 -13.01 1.42 -4.43
N LYS A 83 -12.25 0.76 -5.31
CA LYS A 83 -12.11 -0.71 -5.30
C LYS A 83 -11.43 -1.21 -4.03
N ALA A 84 -10.38 -0.52 -3.59
CA ALA A 84 -9.66 -0.83 -2.37
C ALA A 84 -10.55 -0.70 -1.14
N ILE A 85 -11.27 0.42 -1.00
CA ILE A 85 -12.18 0.66 0.13
C ILE A 85 -13.33 -0.35 0.15
N ALA A 86 -13.85 -0.75 -1.02
CA ALA A 86 -14.90 -1.76 -1.10
C ALA A 86 -14.43 -3.19 -0.75
N ALA A 87 -13.12 -3.43 -0.67
CA ALA A 87 -12.52 -4.72 -0.33
C ALA A 87 -12.05 -4.82 1.13
N LEU A 88 -12.14 -3.72 1.89
CA LEU A 88 -11.93 -3.66 3.34
C LEU A 88 -13.15 -4.21 4.08
#